data_AF-A0A9P0H704-F1
#
_entry.id   AF-A0A9P0H704-F1
#
_cell.length_a   1.000
_cell.length_b   1.000
_cell.length_c   1.000
_cell.angle_alpha   90.00
_cell.angle_beta   90.00
_cell.angle_gamma   90.00
#
_symmetry.space_group_name_H-M   'P 1'
#
loop_
_entity.id
_entity.type
_entity.pdbx_description
1 polymer ?
#
loop_
_entity_poly.entity_id
_entity_poly.type
_entity_poly.pdbx_seq_one_letter_code
_entity_poly.pdbx_strand_id
1 'polypeptide(L)'
;MNNFFLDGCYSVKTDILPDGAKSQLYIANVGSTDSGNYSCSLGEDTMTWVSVAVITGETPAAMQHGSAATAANLGLLTLLSAVLSAIR
;
A
#
# COMPACT_ATOMS: atom_id res chain seq x y z
N MET A 1 -22.97 -25.37 -1.95
CA MET A 1 -23.30 -25.32 -0.51
C MET A 1 -22.75 -24.02 0.02
N ASN A 2 -23.61 -23.05 0.30
CA ASN A 2 -23.18 -21.71 0.72
C ASN A 2 -23.14 -21.68 2.24
N ASN A 3 -21.95 -21.79 2.84
CA ASN A 3 -21.78 -21.63 4.28
C ASN A 3 -21.87 -20.13 4.60
N PHE A 4 -22.99 -19.72 5.20
CA PHE A 4 -23.21 -18.37 5.71
C PHE A 4 -22.99 -18.42 7.22
N PHE A 5 -21.87 -17.87 7.70
CA PHE A 5 -21.64 -17.70 9.15
C PHE A 5 -22.01 -16.27 9.55
N LEU A 6 -23.03 -16.18 10.40
CA LEU A 6 -23.53 -14.95 11.01
C LEU A 6 -22.68 -14.62 12.24
N ASP A 7 -22.60 -13.32 12.57
CA ASP A 7 -21.81 -12.63 13.63
C ASP A 7 -20.47 -12.01 13.19
N GLY A 8 -20.12 -12.18 11.91
CA GLY A 8 -19.08 -11.48 11.18
C GLY A 8 -19.09 -12.09 9.80
N CYS A 9 -19.54 -11.37 8.77
CA CYS A 9 -19.82 -12.00 7.47
C CYS A 9 -18.52 -12.46 6.79
N TYR A 10 -18.10 -13.69 7.08
CA TYR A 10 -17.17 -14.48 6.29
C TYR A 10 -18.00 -15.41 5.39
N SER A 11 -17.77 -15.37 4.08
CA SER A 11 -18.49 -16.20 3.11
C SER A 11 -17.53 -16.77 2.08
N VAL A 12 -17.68 -18.05 1.74
CA VAL A 12 -16.90 -18.67 0.67
C VAL A 12 -17.81 -18.99 -0.50
N LYS A 13 -17.47 -18.48 -1.67
CA LYS A 13 -18.13 -18.81 -2.93
C LYS A 13 -17.20 -19.67 -3.77
N THR A 14 -17.63 -20.87 -4.13
CA THR A 14 -16.89 -21.76 -5.02
C THR A 14 -17.57 -21.83 -6.37
N ASP A 15 -16.85 -21.45 -7.41
CA ASP A 15 -17.27 -21.56 -8.81
C ASP A 15 -16.55 -22.75 -9.45
N ILE A 16 -17.28 -23.67 -10.07
CA ILE A 16 -16.72 -24.79 -10.82
C ILE A 16 -16.48 -24.36 -12.26
N LEU A 17 -15.23 -24.41 -12.69
CA LEU A 17 -14.77 -24.06 -14.03
C LEU A 17 -14.40 -25.34 -14.81
N PRO A 18 -14.34 -25.29 -16.16
CA PRO A 18 -13.92 -26.44 -16.96
C PRO A 18 -12.51 -26.98 -16.64
N ASP A 19 -11.65 -26.13 -16.07
CA ASP A 19 -10.25 -26.41 -15.73
C ASP A 19 -10.01 -26.58 -14.22
N GLY A 20 -11.04 -26.51 -13.38
CA GLY A 20 -10.90 -26.68 -11.94
C GLY A 20 -12.01 -26.04 -11.10
N ALA A 21 -11.68 -25.67 -9.86
CA ALA A 21 -12.60 -24.96 -8.97
C ALA A 21 -11.92 -23.69 -8.43
N LYS A 22 -12.67 -22.59 -8.38
CA LYS A 22 -12.22 -21.32 -7.82
C LYS A 22 -13.05 -20.98 -6.59
N SER A 23 -12.41 -21.05 -5.43
CA SER A 23 -12.99 -20.61 -4.16
C SER A 23 -12.59 -19.17 -3.84
N GLN A 24 -13.57 -18.34 -3.51
CA GLN A 24 -13.40 -16.92 -3.18
C GLN A 24 -13.91 -16.70 -1.75
N LEU A 25 -13.02 -16.26 -0.86
CA LEU A 25 -13.36 -15.86 0.51
C LEU A 25 -13.69 -14.38 0.55
N TYR A 26 -14.85 -14.06 1.10
CA TYR A 26 -15.35 -12.70 1.34
C TYR A 26 -15.35 -12.45 2.84
N ILE A 27 -14.73 -11.35 3.26
CA ILE A 27 -14.65 -10.93 4.66
C ILE A 27 -15.20 -9.52 4.75
N ALA A 28 -16.32 -9.35 5.45
CA ALA A 28 -16.90 -8.04 5.70
C ALA A 28 -16.23 -7.36 6.91
N ASN A 29 -16.19 -6.02 6.91
CA ASN A 29 -15.67 -5.21 8.01
C ASN A 29 -14.25 -5.62 8.46
N VAL A 30 -13.32 -5.69 7.49
CA VAL A 30 -11.96 -6.16 7.72
C VAL A 30 -11.18 -5.19 8.63
N GLY A 31 -10.53 -5.73 9.66
CA GLY A 31 -9.68 -5.02 10.60
C GLY A 31 -8.27 -5.60 10.65
N SER A 32 -7.37 -4.97 11.40
CA SER A 32 -5.98 -5.46 11.57
C SER A 32 -5.92 -6.88 12.13
N THR A 33 -6.91 -7.29 12.92
CA THR A 33 -7.08 -8.64 13.48
C THR A 33 -7.37 -9.73 12.45
N ASP A 34 -7.83 -9.36 11.25
CA ASP A 34 -8.05 -10.30 10.14
C ASP A 34 -6.75 -10.55 9.35
N SER A 35 -5.63 -9.94 9.72
CA SER A 35 -4.34 -10.25 9.13
C SER A 35 -3.89 -11.66 9.54
N GLY A 36 -3.35 -12.42 8.59
CA GLY A 36 -2.89 -13.78 8.88
C GLY A 36 -2.61 -14.59 7.63
N ASN A 37 -2.36 -15.89 7.86
CA ASN A 37 -2.12 -16.84 6.78
C ASN A 37 -3.42 -17.58 6.47
N TYR A 38 -4.00 -17.25 5.33
CA TYR A 38 -5.20 -17.89 4.82
C TYR A 38 -4.81 -19.10 3.99
N SER A 39 -5.49 -20.23 4.21
CA SER A 39 -5.31 -21.43 3.38
C SER A 39 -6.41 -21.59 2.35
N CYS A 40 -6.01 -22.14 1.21
CA CYS A 40 -6.89 -22.81 0.28
C CYS A 40 -6.57 -24.31 0.35
N SER A 41 -7.49 -25.10 0.90
CA SER A 41 -7.42 -26.56 0.92
C SER A 41 -8.37 -27.14 -0.12
N LEU A 42 -7.84 -28.01 -0.99
CA LEU A 42 -8.61 -28.78 -1.95
C LEU A 42 -8.44 -30.26 -1.59
N GLY A 43 -9.47 -30.87 -1.00
CA GLY A 43 -9.37 -32.25 -0.50
C GLY A 43 -8.46 -32.39 0.72
N GLU A 44 -7.91 -33.60 0.93
CA GLU A 44 -7.19 -33.96 2.16
C GLU A 44 -5.68 -33.64 2.09
N ASP A 45 -5.08 -33.67 0.89
CA ASP A 45 -3.61 -33.60 0.72
C ASP A 45 -3.10 -32.33 0.02
N THR A 46 -3.98 -31.53 -0.58
CA THR A 46 -3.59 -30.33 -1.34
C THR A 46 -3.96 -29.05 -0.59
N MET A 47 -2.96 -28.36 -0.05
CA MET A 47 -3.14 -27.14 0.73
C MET A 47 -2.10 -26.08 0.36
N THR A 48 -2.58 -24.89 0.05
CA THR A 48 -1.75 -23.72 -0.28
C THR A 48 -2.07 -22.57 0.65
N TRP A 49 -1.08 -21.74 0.97
CA TRP A 49 -1.21 -20.63 1.91
C TRP A 49 -0.94 -19.29 1.24
N VAL A 50 -1.66 -18.26 1.70
CA VAL A 50 -1.48 -16.86 1.29
C VAL A 50 -1.38 -16.01 2.55
N SER A 51 -0.34 -15.18 2.63
CA SER A 51 -0.19 -14.21 3.72
C SER A 51 -0.93 -12.92 3.38
N VAL A 52 -1.83 -12.49 4.26
CA VAL A 52 -2.64 -11.28 4.11
C VAL A 52 -2.36 -10.35 5.29
N ALA A 53 -2.02 -9.11 5.00
CA ALA A 53 -1.86 -8.06 6.00
C ALA A 53 -2.88 -6.96 5.76
N VAL A 54 -3.69 -6.66 6.77
CA VAL A 54 -4.64 -5.55 6.78
C VAL A 54 -3.97 -4.36 7.47
N ILE A 55 -3.71 -3.31 6.69
CA ILE A 55 -3.03 -2.12 7.19
C ILE A 55 -4.06 -1.02 7.40
N THR A 56 -4.27 -0.64 8.66
CA THR A 56 -5.17 0.45 9.04
C THR A 56 -4.35 1.70 9.36
N GLY A 57 -4.56 2.79 8.60
CA GLY A 57 -4.00 4.10 8.93
C GLY A 57 -2.63 4.43 8.31
N GLU A 58 -2.33 3.96 7.10
CA GLU A 58 -1.18 4.50 6.37
C GLU A 58 -1.39 6.00 6.12
N THR A 59 -0.68 6.84 6.87
CA THR A 59 -0.52 8.25 6.52
C THR A 59 0.26 8.28 5.20
N PRO A 60 -0.25 8.90 4.12
CA PRO A 60 0.52 9.03 2.88
C PRO A 60 1.88 9.61 3.22
N ALA A 61 2.95 8.93 2.78
CA ALA A 61 4.30 9.43 2.97
C ALA A 61 4.35 10.89 2.51
N ALA A 62 4.77 11.80 3.39
CA ALA A 62 4.94 13.20 3.03
C ALA A 62 5.98 13.24 1.90
N MET A 63 5.50 13.45 0.68
CA MET A 63 6.32 13.73 -0.49
C MET A 63 6.93 15.12 -0.26
N GLN A 64 8.03 15.16 0.47
CA GLN A 64 8.87 16.35 0.57
C GLN A 64 9.58 16.49 -0.77
N HIS A 65 8.86 17.07 -1.74
CA HIS A 65 9.48 17.66 -2.91
C HIS A 65 10.55 18.61 -2.36
N GLY A 66 11.81 18.28 -2.63
CA GLY A 66 12.93 19.11 -2.24
C GLY A 66 12.76 20.47 -2.91
N SER A 67 12.39 21.48 -2.13
CA SER A 67 12.53 22.87 -2.56
C SER A 67 14.02 23.11 -2.69
N ALA A 68 14.53 23.02 -3.90
CA ALA A 68 15.86 23.50 -4.23
C ALA A 68 15.85 25.02 -4.03
N ALA A 69 16.13 25.46 -2.80
CA ALA A 69 16.51 26.82 -2.54
C ALA A 69 17.85 27.03 -3.25
N THR A 70 17.82 27.57 -4.46
CA THR A 70 18.99 28.13 -5.13
C THR A 70 19.40 29.42 -4.42
N ALA A 71 19.81 29.30 -3.15
CA ALA A 71 20.45 30.35 -2.36
C ALA A 71 21.93 30.51 -2.74
N ALA A 72 22.28 30.27 -4.01
CA ALA A 72 23.62 30.39 -4.54
C ALA A 72 23.58 31.43 -5.65
N ASN A 73 23.61 32.72 -5.30
CA ASN A 73 24.16 33.80 -6.14
C ASN A 73 24.09 35.22 -5.55
N LEU A 74 23.61 35.41 -4.31
CA LEU A 74 23.63 36.73 -3.66
C LEU A 74 25.05 37.28 -3.48
N GLY A 75 26.04 36.42 -3.20
CA GLY A 75 27.44 36.82 -3.02
C GLY A 75 28.15 37.28 -4.31
N LEU A 76 27.71 36.80 -5.48
CA LEU A 76 28.32 37.20 -6.75
C LEU A 76 27.81 38.57 -7.21
N LEU A 77 26.53 38.89 -6.96
CA LEU A 77 25.98 40.22 -7.22
C LEU A 77 26.60 41.30 -6.33
N THR A 78 26.83 41.01 -5.04
CA THR A 78 27.46 41.99 -4.14
C THR A 78 28.89 42.31 -4.58
N LEU A 79 29.68 41.30 -4.95
CA LEU A 79 31.05 41.50 -5.46
C LEU A 79 31.07 42.32 -6.75
N LEU A 80 30.19 42.02 -7.71
CA LEU A 80 30.15 42.75 -8.99
C LEU A 80 29.76 44.23 -8.78
N SER A 81 28.81 44.50 -7.87
CA SER A 81 28.41 45.87 -7.54
C SER A 81 29.54 46.67 -6.87
N ALA A 82 30.31 46.04 -5.99
CA ALA A 82 31.44 46.67 -5.31
C ALA A 82 32.55 47.04 -6.31
N VAL A 83 32.88 46.12 -7.23
CA VAL A 83 33.88 46.36 -8.28
C VAL A 83 33.46 47.50 -9.22
N LEU A 84 32.19 47.57 -9.64
CA LEU A 84 31.70 48.68 -10.47
C LEU A 84 31.76 50.04 -9.76
N SER A 85 31.48 50.08 -8.45
CA SER A 85 31.59 51.31 -7.67
C SER A 85 33.04 51.79 -7.49
N ALA A 86 34.01 50.87 -7.52
CA ALA A 86 35.43 51.16 -7.35
C ALA A 86 36.12 51.61 -8.65
N ILE A 87 35.47 51.41 -9.80
CA ILE A 87 35.98 51.79 -11.14
C ILE A 87 35.44 53.18 -11.57
N ARG A 88 34.55 53.78 -10.78
CA ARG A 88 34.06 55.14 -10.99
C ARG A 88 34.90 56.18 -10.24
#